data_AF-A0AAD8BWH1-F1
#
_entry.id   AF-A0AAD8BWH1-F1
#
_cell.length_a   1.000
_cell.length_b   1.000
_cell.length_c   1.000
_cell.angle_alpha   90.00
_cell.angle_beta   90.00
_cell.angle_gamma   90.00
#
_symmetry.space_group_name_H-M   'P 1'
#
loop_
_entity.id
_entity.type
_entity.pdbx_description
1 polymer ?
#
loop_
_entity_poly.entity_id
_entity_poly.type
_entity_poly.pdbx_seq_one_letter_code
_entity_poly.pdbx_strand_id
1 'polypeptide(L)'
;CPDFKWDLNCARLCQNCEKPCDKFTGKCQQCKSGFQIPEKSCTISCKHNQFGKDCRGNCLKKCGQDCVERINGDCPSHSAGLLIGIIIAVIFVIVGIFIFITVQRKRTQLAKPNENTVNSEMSE
;
A
#
# COMPACT_ATOMS: atom_id res chain seq x y z
N CYS A 1 10.04 -39.94 0.68
CA CYS A 1 9.65 -38.67 1.31
C CYS A 1 8.22 -38.28 0.98
N PRO A 2 7.51 -37.61 1.91
CA PRO A 2 6.25 -36.94 1.62
C PRO A 2 6.41 -35.93 0.47
N ASP A 3 5.30 -35.54 -0.14
CA ASP A 3 5.33 -34.54 -1.20
C ASP A 3 5.96 -33.23 -0.69
N PHE A 4 6.69 -32.57 -1.59
CA PHE A 4 7.48 -31.38 -1.31
C PHE A 4 8.62 -31.54 -0.28
N LYS A 5 9.05 -32.78 -0.01
CA LYS A 5 10.24 -33.09 0.80
C LYS A 5 11.23 -33.98 0.06
N TRP A 6 12.52 -33.80 0.35
CA TRP A 6 13.63 -34.55 -0.25
C TRP A 6 14.81 -34.69 0.73
N ASP A 7 15.89 -35.35 0.29
CA ASP A 7 17.11 -35.67 1.06
C ASP A 7 16.93 -36.85 2.04
N LEU A 8 18.03 -37.28 2.66
CA LEU A 8 18.04 -38.34 3.67
C LEU A 8 17.07 -38.00 4.80
N ASN A 9 16.23 -38.97 5.16
CA ASN A 9 15.16 -38.80 6.16
C ASN A 9 14.17 -37.65 5.84
N CYS A 10 14.14 -37.17 4.59
CA CYS A 10 13.23 -36.12 4.15
C CYS A 10 13.44 -34.80 4.89
N ALA A 11 14.69 -34.50 5.22
CA ALA A 11 15.09 -33.34 6.02
C ALA A 11 14.93 -32.01 5.28
N ARG A 12 14.89 -32.01 3.93
CA ARG A 12 14.81 -30.79 3.13
C ARG A 12 13.44 -30.59 2.50
N LEU A 13 13.09 -29.33 2.29
CA LEU A 13 11.84 -28.91 1.66
C LEU A 13 12.08 -28.42 0.23
N CYS A 14 11.06 -28.56 -0.61
CA CYS A 14 11.00 -28.04 -1.97
C CYS A 14 9.62 -27.43 -2.28
N GLN A 15 9.03 -26.76 -1.28
CA GLN A 15 7.67 -26.19 -1.33
C GLN A 15 7.43 -25.15 -2.42
N ASN A 16 8.50 -24.61 -3.00
CA ASN A 16 8.47 -23.61 -4.06
C ASN A 16 8.46 -24.21 -5.47
N CYS A 17 8.51 -25.54 -5.60
CA CYS A 17 8.21 -26.19 -6.86
C CYS A 17 6.71 -26.09 -7.18
N GLU A 18 6.36 -26.01 -8.45
CA GLU A 18 4.96 -26.04 -8.89
C GLU A 18 4.33 -27.44 -8.71
N LYS A 19 5.15 -28.48 -8.79
CA LYS A 19 4.81 -29.89 -8.56
C LYS A 19 5.78 -30.51 -7.54
N PRO A 20 5.47 -31.66 -6.93
CA PRO A 20 6.42 -32.34 -6.06
C PRO A 20 7.81 -32.49 -6.71
N CYS A 21 8.88 -32.15 -5.97
CA CYS A 21 10.25 -32.32 -6.47
C CYS A 21 10.67 -33.79 -6.48
N ASP A 22 11.76 -34.04 -7.19
CA ASP A 22 12.50 -35.29 -7.07
C ASP A 22 12.93 -35.55 -5.62
N LYS A 23 12.63 -36.75 -5.11
CA LYS A 23 12.78 -37.08 -3.69
C LYS A 23 14.23 -37.25 -3.24
N PHE A 24 15.17 -37.40 -4.19
CA PHE A 24 16.59 -37.63 -3.91
C PHE A 24 17.45 -36.38 -4.13
N THR A 25 17.15 -35.62 -5.17
CA THR A 25 17.92 -34.45 -5.60
C THR A 25 17.26 -33.13 -5.21
N GLY A 26 15.96 -33.14 -4.89
CA GLY A 26 15.20 -31.93 -4.62
C GLY A 26 14.90 -31.10 -5.87
N LYS A 27 15.23 -31.58 -7.07
CA LYS A 27 15.03 -30.86 -8.31
C LYS A 27 13.55 -30.68 -8.63
N CYS A 28 13.16 -29.47 -8.99
CA CYS A 28 11.84 -29.16 -9.50
C CYS A 28 11.79 -29.26 -11.04
N GLN A 29 10.62 -29.57 -11.60
CA GLN A 29 10.37 -29.35 -13.02
C GLN A 29 10.31 -27.85 -13.34
N GLN A 30 9.59 -27.09 -12.51
CA GLN A 30 9.37 -25.65 -12.63
C GLN A 30 9.20 -25.02 -11.24
N CYS A 31 9.63 -23.77 -11.11
CA CYS A 31 9.43 -22.98 -9.90
C CYS A 31 8.09 -22.26 -9.92
N LYS A 32 7.50 -22.07 -8.73
CA LYS A 32 6.45 -21.09 -8.53
C LYS A 32 6.98 -19.69 -8.88
N SER A 33 6.09 -18.83 -9.37
CA SER A 33 6.41 -17.44 -9.65
C SER A 33 7.04 -16.76 -8.43
N GLY A 34 8.05 -15.93 -8.66
CA GLY A 34 8.85 -15.31 -7.58
C GLY A 34 10.05 -16.13 -7.12
N PHE A 35 10.23 -17.36 -7.62
CA PHE A 35 11.37 -18.24 -7.31
C PHE A 35 12.07 -18.73 -8.58
N GLN A 36 13.34 -19.14 -8.43
CA GLN A 36 14.20 -19.61 -9.52
C GLN A 36 15.11 -20.77 -9.09
N ILE A 37 15.78 -21.31 -10.11
CA ILE A 37 16.75 -22.41 -10.03
C ILE A 37 16.06 -23.71 -9.63
N PRO A 38 15.35 -24.36 -10.57
CA PRO A 38 14.69 -25.65 -10.35
C PRO A 38 15.64 -26.74 -9.84
N GLU A 39 16.91 -26.71 -10.26
CA GLU A 39 17.98 -27.61 -9.78
C GLU A 39 18.31 -27.47 -8.29
N LYS A 40 17.90 -26.37 -7.64
CA LYS A 40 18.12 -26.09 -6.22
C LYS A 40 16.81 -25.97 -5.45
N SER A 41 15.82 -26.78 -5.83
CA SER A 41 14.52 -26.88 -5.15
C SER A 41 13.75 -25.56 -5.08
N CYS A 42 14.01 -24.63 -6.01
CA CYS A 42 13.39 -23.30 -6.05
C CYS A 42 13.52 -22.53 -4.71
N THR A 43 14.63 -22.71 -4.01
CA THR A 43 14.89 -22.07 -2.70
C THR A 43 15.26 -20.59 -2.83
N ILE A 44 15.60 -20.13 -4.04
CA ILE A 44 16.09 -18.79 -4.30
C ILE A 44 14.96 -17.97 -4.90
N SER A 45 14.65 -16.84 -4.28
CA SER A 45 13.70 -15.86 -4.82
C SER A 45 14.28 -15.15 -6.05
N CYS A 46 13.41 -14.53 -6.85
CA CYS A 46 13.84 -13.69 -7.96
C CYS A 46 14.80 -12.59 -7.49
N LYS A 47 15.81 -12.31 -8.31
CA LYS A 47 16.81 -11.27 -8.00
C LYS A 47 16.22 -9.89 -8.26
N HIS A 48 16.96 -8.87 -7.84
CA HIS A 48 16.69 -7.48 -8.18
C HIS A 48 16.37 -7.32 -9.67
N ASN A 49 15.33 -6.55 -9.95
CA ASN A 49 14.77 -6.30 -11.27
C ASN A 49 14.13 -7.50 -11.98
N GLN A 50 13.87 -8.59 -11.26
CA GLN A 50 13.20 -9.78 -11.80
C GLN A 50 11.92 -10.12 -11.07
N PHE A 51 10.95 -10.66 -11.82
CA PHE A 51 9.69 -11.17 -11.30
C PHE A 51 9.13 -12.31 -12.17
N GLY A 52 8.04 -12.94 -11.74
CA GLY A 52 7.31 -13.92 -12.53
C GLY A 52 7.85 -15.34 -12.42
N LYS A 53 7.33 -16.21 -13.30
CA LYS A 53 7.73 -17.60 -13.41
C LYS A 53 9.18 -17.71 -13.88
N ASP A 54 9.98 -18.47 -13.15
CA ASP A 54 11.43 -18.59 -13.34
C ASP A 54 12.16 -17.23 -13.44
N CYS A 55 11.59 -16.17 -12.87
CA CYS A 55 12.19 -14.83 -12.83
C CYS A 55 12.50 -14.22 -14.21
N ARG A 56 11.70 -14.58 -15.23
CA ARG A 56 11.86 -14.08 -16.61
C ARG A 56 11.28 -12.68 -16.83
N GLY A 57 10.45 -12.18 -15.92
CA GLY A 57 9.92 -10.81 -15.95
C GLY A 57 11.01 -9.80 -15.60
N ASN A 58 10.92 -8.60 -16.18
CA ASN A 58 11.87 -7.51 -15.96
C ASN A 58 11.17 -6.29 -15.34
N CYS A 59 11.50 -5.97 -14.09
CA CYS A 59 10.88 -4.87 -13.35
C CYS A 59 11.21 -3.50 -13.95
N LEU A 60 12.45 -3.29 -14.39
CA LEU A 60 12.85 -2.02 -15.01
C LEU A 60 12.02 -1.74 -16.26
N LYS A 61 11.75 -2.76 -17.07
CA LYS A 61 10.90 -2.63 -18.25
C LYS A 61 9.43 -2.36 -17.91
N LYS A 62 8.92 -2.94 -16.82
CA LYS A 62 7.51 -2.82 -16.42
C LYS A 62 7.22 -1.55 -15.62
N CYS A 63 8.12 -1.17 -14.72
CA CYS A 63 7.92 -0.16 -13.68
C CYS A 63 8.90 1.02 -13.75
N GLY A 64 9.95 0.94 -14.58
CA GLY A 64 11.05 1.90 -14.58
C GLY A 64 11.99 1.82 -13.37
N GLN A 65 11.69 0.92 -12.41
CA GLN A 65 12.43 0.67 -11.17
C GLN A 65 12.21 -0.78 -10.73
N ASP A 66 12.84 -1.24 -9.64
CA ASP A 66 12.58 -2.60 -9.12
C ASP A 66 11.12 -2.74 -8.66
N CYS A 67 10.57 -3.93 -8.82
CA CYS A 67 9.23 -4.24 -8.35
C CYS A 67 9.25 -4.35 -6.82
N VAL A 68 8.13 -4.01 -6.18
CA VAL A 68 7.92 -4.28 -4.75
C VAL A 68 7.71 -5.76 -4.52
N GLU A 69 7.02 -6.42 -5.46
CA GLU A 69 6.60 -7.81 -5.37
C GLU A 69 7.10 -8.59 -6.59
N ARG A 70 7.58 -9.83 -6.38
CA ARG A 70 8.30 -10.60 -7.41
C ARG A 70 7.47 -11.69 -8.09
N ILE A 71 6.21 -11.92 -7.71
CA ILE A 71 5.35 -12.91 -8.35
C ILE A 71 4.76 -12.30 -9.61
N ASN A 72 4.15 -11.13 -9.51
CA ASN A 72 3.50 -10.43 -10.62
C ASN A 72 4.29 -9.22 -11.10
N GLY A 73 5.28 -8.79 -10.33
CA GLY A 73 6.10 -7.63 -10.66
C GLY A 73 5.37 -6.34 -10.38
N ASP A 74 4.77 -6.20 -9.19
CA ASP A 74 3.98 -5.02 -8.87
C ASP A 74 4.87 -3.79 -8.65
N CYS A 75 4.49 -2.69 -9.29
CA CYS A 75 5.25 -1.46 -9.25
C CYS A 75 4.93 -0.68 -7.96
N PRO A 76 5.89 0.05 -7.40
CA PRO A 76 5.61 0.95 -6.28
C PRO A 76 4.63 2.05 -6.71
N SER A 77 3.44 2.06 -6.10
CA SER A 77 2.42 3.09 -6.35
C SER A 77 2.75 4.37 -5.60
N HIS A 78 3.18 5.40 -6.33
CA HIS A 78 3.42 6.74 -5.78
C HIS A 78 2.14 7.56 -5.57
N SER A 79 1.00 7.10 -6.11
CA SER A 79 -0.26 7.86 -6.20
C SER A 79 -1.11 7.86 -4.92
N ALA A 80 -0.95 6.89 -4.03
CA ALA A 80 -1.75 6.83 -2.80
C ALA A 80 -1.42 7.98 -1.84
N GLY A 81 -0.13 8.36 -1.72
CA GLY A 81 0.31 9.45 -0.84
C GLY A 81 -0.20 10.82 -1.27
N LEU A 82 -0.29 11.07 -2.59
CA LEU A 82 -0.71 12.36 -3.13
C LEU A 82 -2.22 12.59 -2.89
N LEU A 83 -3.05 11.56 -3.04
CA LEU A 83 -4.48 11.64 -2.73
C LEU A 83 -4.73 11.83 -1.23
N ILE A 84 -3.98 11.14 -0.37
CA ILE A 84 -4.06 11.32 1.08
C ILE A 84 -3.67 12.75 1.47
N GLY A 85 -2.60 13.29 0.87
CA GLY A 85 -2.18 14.68 1.08
C GLY A 85 -3.26 15.69 0.68
N ILE A 86 -3.91 15.50 -0.47
CA ILE A 86 -5.02 16.36 -0.93
C ILE A 86 -6.21 16.28 0.04
N ILE A 87 -6.60 15.08 0.49
CA ILE A 87 -7.71 14.91 1.43
C ILE A 87 -7.43 15.65 2.75
N ILE A 88 -6.21 15.51 3.29
CA ILE A 88 -5.81 16.19 4.52
C ILE A 88 -5.87 17.72 4.34
N ALA A 89 -5.35 18.23 3.22
CA ALA A 89 -5.40 19.67 2.93
C ALA A 89 -6.84 20.21 2.85
N VAL A 90 -7.76 19.46 2.21
CA VAL A 90 -9.18 19.82 2.12
C VAL A 90 -9.84 19.86 3.50
N ILE A 91 -9.55 18.89 4.38
CA ILE A 91 -10.07 18.88 5.75
C ILE A 91 -9.62 20.11 6.53
N PHE A 92 -8.34 20.50 6.43
CA PHE A 92 -7.83 21.71 7.09
C PHE A 92 -8.51 22.98 6.57
N VAL A 93 -8.77 23.07 5.27
CA VAL A 93 -9.50 24.21 4.68
C VAL A 93 -10.94 24.28 5.23
N ILE A 94 -11.65 23.14 5.28
CA ILE A 94 -13.02 23.08 5.83
C ILE A 94 -13.03 23.50 7.30
N VAL A 95 -12.13 22.96 8.13
CA VAL A 95 -12.01 23.33 9.54
C VAL A 95 -11.69 24.81 9.71
N GLY A 96 -10.78 25.36 8.91
CA GLY A 96 -10.46 26.79 8.89
C GLY A 96 -11.67 27.67 8.55
N ILE A 97 -12.47 27.28 7.55
CA ILE A 97 -13.71 27.98 7.20
C ILE A 97 -14.72 27.92 8.36
N PHE A 98 -14.91 26.77 9.00
CA PHE A 98 -15.80 26.64 10.15
C PHE A 98 -15.38 27.52 11.34
N ILE A 99 -14.08 27.56 11.65
CA ILE A 99 -13.51 28.45 12.67
C ILE A 99 -13.76 29.91 12.28
N PHE A 100 -13.53 30.28 11.02
CA PHE A 100 -13.76 31.64 10.54
C PHE A 100 -15.24 32.04 10.66
N ILE A 101 -16.18 31.18 10.25
CA ILE A 101 -17.62 31.42 10.36
C ILE A 101 -18.04 31.59 11.83
N THR A 102 -17.53 30.75 12.73
CA THR A 102 -17.84 30.84 14.17
C THR A 102 -17.28 32.11 14.80
N VAL A 103 -16.07 32.54 14.43
CA VAL A 103 -15.50 33.82 14.87
C VAL A 103 -16.31 35.01 14.35
N GLN A 104 -16.70 35.00 13.07
CA GLN A 104 -17.50 36.07 12.48
C GLN A 104 -18.87 36.18 13.15
N ARG A 105 -19.55 35.05 13.40
CA ARG A 105 -20.83 35.04 14.15
C ARG A 105 -20.70 35.69 15.52
N LYS A 106 -19.61 35.40 16.24
CA LYS A 106 -19.36 36.02 17.55
C LYS A 106 -19.19 37.54 17.43
N ARG A 107 -18.49 38.03 16.40
CA ARG A 107 -18.34 39.47 16.13
C ARG A 107 -19.66 40.14 15.79
N THR A 108 -20.52 39.52 14.97
CA THR A 108 -21.84 40.06 14.64
C THR A 108 -22.75 40.20 15.86
N GLN A 109 -22.66 39.26 16.83
CA GLN A 109 -23.44 39.34 18.07
C GLN A 109 -23.01 40.50 18.98
N LEU A 110 -21.75 40.92 18.95
CA LEU A 110 -21.25 42.08 19.70
C LEU A 110 -21.59 43.42 19.03
N ALA A 111 -22.05 43.39 17.77
CA ALA A 111 -22.36 44.58 16.98
C ALA A 111 -23.87 44.91 16.91
N LYS A 112 -24.76 44.11 17.51
CA LYS A 112 -26.18 44.49 17.66
C LYS A 112 -26.34 45.40 18.88
N PRO A 113 -26.63 46.71 18.71
CA PRO A 113 -26.98 47.59 19.83
C PRO A 113 -28.31 47.14 20.45
N ASN A 114 -28.38 47.25 21.77
CA ASN A 114 -29.54 46.91 22.59
C ASN A 114 -30.72 47.84 22.27
N GLU A 115 -31.71 47.34 21.54
CA GLU A 115 -32.98 47.98 21.18
C GLU A 115 -33.93 48.08 22.39
N ASN A 116 -33.43 48.47 23.55
CA ASN A 116 -34.23 48.67 24.77
C ASN A 116 -34.10 50.10 25.32
N THR A 117 -33.33 50.98 24.69
CA THR A 117 -33.12 52.37 25.16
C THR A 117 -33.96 53.40 24.41
N VAL A 118 -34.70 53.02 23.37
CA VAL A 118 -35.46 53.97 22.52
C VAL A 118 -36.92 54.14 22.95
N ASN A 119 -37.47 53.23 23.76
CA ASN A 119 -38.90 53.26 24.12
C ASN A 119 -39.23 53.97 25.44
N SER A 120 -38.29 54.74 26.02
CA SER A 120 -38.48 55.41 27.31
C SER A 120 -38.76 56.92 27.21
N GLU A 121 -38.83 57.51 26.01
CA GLU A 121 -38.92 58.97 25.79
C GLU A 121 -40.27 59.47 25.24
N MET A 122 -41.32 58.65 25.21
CA MET A 122 -42.65 59.10 24.72
C MET A 122 -43.78 58.70 25.65
N SER A 123 -43.78 59.29 26.85
CA SER A 123 -44.97 59.43 27.69
C SER A 123 -44.69 60.53 28.72
N GLU A 124 -44.81 61.78 28.26
CA GLU A 124 -45.01 62.99 29.08
C GLU A 124 -46.34 63.63 28.66
#